data_AF-A0AAN8ABF1-F1
#
_entry.id   AF-A0AAN8ABF1-F1
#
_cell.length_a   1.000
_cell.length_b   1.000
_cell.length_c   1.000
_cell.angle_alpha   90.00
_cell.angle_beta   90.00
_cell.angle_gamma   90.00
#
_symmetry.space_group_name_H-M   'P 1'
#
loop_
_entity.id
_entity.type
_entity.pdbx_description
1 polymer ?
#
loop_
_entity_poly.entity_id
_entity_poly.type
_entity_poly.pdbx_seq_one_letter_code
_entity_poly.pdbx_strand_id
1 'polypeptide(L)'
;MAHHAHLPKNIYRKMEPVPEDTPKIQGYDFNQGVDYHAMMKSYFTTGLQATRVGLAIQEINRMIERCQQLMKRMDGFAEEDPSTCPCLNSCTIFFSYTSNVISSGVRDSIRYLAEHKMVDVLVTIAGGIEEDLIKCLGPMYIGDFDMPVKDLFKLGLNRTGN
;
A
#
# COMPACT_ATOMS: atom_id res chain seq x y z
N MET A 1 32.92 -38.05 -35.35
CA MET A 1 31.60 -37.45 -35.07
C MET A 1 31.77 -35.94 -35.03
N ALA A 2 31.47 -35.26 -36.13
CA ALA A 2 31.71 -33.82 -36.26
C ALA A 2 30.62 -33.05 -35.50
N HIS A 3 31.00 -32.34 -34.44
CA HIS A 3 30.16 -31.34 -33.81
C HIS A 3 29.98 -30.17 -34.79
N HIS A 4 28.90 -30.18 -35.57
CA HIS A 4 28.49 -29.02 -36.34
C HIS A 4 28.05 -27.92 -35.37
N ALA A 5 28.90 -26.91 -35.16
CA ALA A 5 28.54 -25.69 -34.47
C ALA A 5 27.53 -24.92 -35.33
N HIS A 6 26.24 -25.07 -35.04
CA HIS A 6 25.19 -24.23 -35.60
C HIS A 6 25.32 -22.81 -35.04
N LEU A 7 26.12 -21.97 -35.68
CA LEU A 7 26.12 -20.53 -35.41
C LEU A 7 24.74 -19.97 -35.75
N PRO A 8 24.02 -19.33 -34.81
CA PRO A 8 22.70 -18.78 -35.09
C PRO A 8 22.82 -17.68 -36.15
N LYS A 9 22.28 -17.95 -37.34
CA LYS A 9 22.08 -16.92 -38.37
C LYS A 9 20.86 -16.09 -37.94
N ASN A 10 21.06 -14.79 -37.72
CA ASN A 10 20.09 -13.79 -37.20
C ASN A 10 20.07 -13.58 -35.67
N ILE A 11 21.22 -13.26 -35.08
CA ILE A 11 21.30 -12.79 -33.68
C ILE A 11 20.64 -11.40 -33.53
N TYR A 12 20.73 -10.55 -34.55
CA TYR A 12 20.18 -9.19 -34.53
C TYR A 12 18.89 -9.13 -35.34
N ARG A 13 17.77 -8.90 -34.65
CA ARG A 13 16.47 -8.63 -35.25
C ARG A 13 16.26 -7.12 -35.35
N LYS A 14 15.72 -6.63 -36.47
CA LYS A 14 15.26 -5.24 -36.58
C LYS A 14 14.13 -4.98 -35.57
N MET A 15 14.23 -3.90 -34.83
CA MET A 15 13.25 -3.47 -33.83
C MET A 15 12.46 -2.28 -34.37
N GLU A 16 11.17 -2.24 -34.10
CA GLU A 16 10.37 -1.01 -34.23
C GLU A 16 10.76 -0.04 -33.10
N PRO A 17 10.77 1.28 -33.35
CA PRO A 17 11.11 2.25 -32.33
C PRO A 17 10.09 2.23 -31.18
N VAL A 18 10.59 2.34 -29.95
CA VAL A 18 9.76 2.52 -28.74
C VAL A 18 9.29 3.98 -28.69
N PRO A 19 8.01 4.27 -28.34
CA PRO A 19 7.52 5.64 -28.18
C PRO A 19 8.39 6.46 -27.22
N GLU A 20 8.66 7.73 -27.57
CA GLU A 20 9.59 8.60 -26.82
C GLU A 20 9.13 8.90 -25.39
N ASP A 21 7.83 8.88 -25.15
CA ASP A 21 7.18 9.09 -23.85
C ASP A 21 7.24 7.85 -22.94
N THR A 22 7.69 6.70 -23.45
CA THR A 22 7.81 5.48 -22.65
C THR A 22 8.88 5.66 -21.57
N PRO A 23 8.51 5.56 -20.27
CA PRO A 23 9.47 5.68 -19.19
C PRO A 23 10.58 4.63 -19.31
N LYS A 24 11.84 5.08 -19.25
CA LYS A 24 13.01 4.18 -19.29
C LYS A 24 13.22 3.54 -17.91
N ILE A 25 13.67 2.30 -17.90
CA ILE A 25 14.06 1.61 -16.67
C ILE A 25 15.31 2.30 -16.11
N GLN A 26 15.20 2.83 -14.89
CA GLN A 26 16.29 3.43 -14.16
C GLN A 26 16.02 3.38 -12.64
N GLY A 27 16.97 2.81 -11.90
CA GLY A 27 16.94 2.78 -10.43
C GLY A 27 17.54 4.05 -9.81
N TYR A 28 17.49 4.13 -8.49
CA TYR A 28 18.14 5.19 -7.71
C TYR A 28 19.67 5.04 -7.74
N ASP A 29 20.39 6.14 -8.02
CA ASP A 29 21.85 6.17 -7.98
C ASP A 29 22.33 6.55 -6.58
N PHE A 30 22.96 5.63 -5.86
CA PHE A 30 23.47 5.89 -4.51
C PHE A 30 24.75 6.74 -4.47
N ASN A 31 25.39 7.02 -5.61
CA ASN A 31 26.50 7.98 -5.65
C ASN A 31 26.05 9.41 -5.33
N GLN A 32 24.74 9.71 -5.45
CA GLN A 32 24.17 11.00 -5.05
C GLN A 32 23.84 11.10 -3.55
N GLY A 33 24.16 10.07 -2.76
CA GLY A 33 23.88 9.99 -1.33
C GLY A 33 22.67 9.13 -0.98
N VAL A 34 22.20 9.25 0.27
CA VAL A 34 21.02 8.52 0.77
C VAL A 34 19.86 9.49 0.94
N ASP A 35 18.98 9.54 -0.06
CA ASP A 35 17.71 10.27 -0.02
C ASP A 35 16.56 9.27 -0.21
N TYR A 36 15.84 9.00 0.88
CA TYR A 36 14.71 8.06 0.88
C TYR A 36 13.54 8.53 0.03
N HIS A 37 13.29 9.84 -0.05
CA HIS A 37 12.20 10.37 -0.86
C HIS A 37 12.51 10.18 -2.35
N ALA A 38 13.74 10.52 -2.77
CA ALA A 38 14.19 10.30 -4.13
C ALA A 38 14.29 8.80 -4.49
N MET A 39 14.70 7.95 -3.54
CA MET A 39 14.70 6.49 -3.69
C MET A 39 13.28 5.94 -3.90
N MET A 40 12.32 6.33 -3.08
CA MET A 40 10.92 5.87 -3.24
C MET A 40 10.31 6.41 -4.54
N LYS A 41 10.67 7.63 -4.96
CA LYS A 41 10.24 8.18 -6.26
C LYS A 41 10.78 7.37 -7.44
N SER A 42 12.00 6.83 -7.36
CA SER A 42 12.58 6.02 -8.44
C SER A 42 11.88 4.67 -8.62
N TYR A 43 11.04 4.22 -7.67
CA TYR A 43 10.34 2.95 -7.78
C TYR A 43 9.46 2.88 -9.04
N PHE A 44 8.88 4.01 -9.47
CA PHE A 44 8.12 4.11 -10.72
C PHE A 44 8.92 3.61 -11.94
N THR A 45 10.21 3.95 -12.02
CA THR A 45 11.11 3.56 -13.12
C THR A 45 11.99 2.35 -12.81
N THR A 46 11.86 1.72 -11.62
CA THR A 46 12.73 0.60 -11.22
C THR A 46 12.33 -0.73 -11.85
N GLY A 47 11.03 -0.94 -12.10
CA GLY A 47 10.50 -2.17 -12.71
C GLY A 47 9.87 -3.14 -11.70
N LEU A 48 9.21 -4.19 -12.22
CA LEU A 48 8.54 -5.24 -11.44
C LEU A 48 7.54 -4.67 -10.41
N GLN A 49 7.59 -5.12 -9.15
CA GLN A 49 6.70 -4.65 -8.09
C GLN A 49 7.00 -3.23 -7.64
N ALA A 50 8.24 -2.74 -7.81
CA ALA A 50 8.57 -1.35 -7.48
C ALA A 50 7.73 -0.38 -8.31
N THR A 51 7.58 -0.63 -9.62
CA THR A 51 6.72 0.21 -10.48
C THR A 51 5.27 0.19 -10.00
N ARG A 52 4.76 -0.93 -9.50
CA ARG A 52 3.41 -1.02 -8.93
C ARG A 52 3.25 -0.16 -7.68
N VAL A 53 4.26 -0.12 -6.81
CA VAL A 53 4.28 0.78 -5.65
C VAL A 53 4.29 2.24 -6.09
N GLY A 54 5.14 2.62 -7.06
CA GLY A 54 5.18 3.98 -7.59
C GLY A 54 3.85 4.43 -8.19
N LEU A 55 3.18 3.55 -8.94
CA LEU A 55 1.83 3.79 -9.48
C LEU A 55 0.78 3.93 -8.37
N ALA A 56 0.83 3.09 -7.34
CA ALA A 56 -0.09 3.16 -6.21
C ALA A 56 0.05 4.49 -5.44
N ILE A 57 1.28 4.98 -5.23
CA ILE A 57 1.53 6.28 -4.61
C ILE A 57 0.92 7.41 -5.45
N GLN A 58 1.10 7.39 -6.77
CA GLN A 58 0.51 8.39 -7.67
C GLN A 58 -1.02 8.39 -7.59
N GLU A 59 -1.62 7.20 -7.56
CA GLU A 59 -3.07 7.09 -7.51
C GLU A 59 -3.65 7.55 -6.17
N ILE A 60 -3.01 7.20 -5.04
CA ILE A 60 -3.42 7.69 -3.72
C ILE A 60 -3.32 9.21 -3.64
N ASN A 61 -2.24 9.81 -4.17
CA ASN A 61 -2.11 11.27 -4.23
C ASN A 61 -3.22 11.92 -5.08
N ARG A 62 -3.61 11.32 -6.20
CA ARG A 62 -4.76 11.79 -6.99
C ARG A 62 -6.07 11.73 -6.21
N MET A 63 -6.30 10.68 -5.42
CA MET A 63 -7.47 10.59 -4.55
C MET A 63 -7.47 11.72 -3.52
N ILE A 64 -6.34 11.98 -2.87
CA ILE A 64 -6.18 13.06 -1.88
C ILE A 64 -6.40 14.44 -2.52
N GLU A 65 -5.76 14.71 -3.65
CA GLU A 65 -5.96 15.94 -4.43
C GLU A 65 -7.43 16.14 -4.80
N ARG A 66 -8.12 15.06 -5.17
CA ARG A 66 -9.55 15.10 -5.46
C ARG A 66 -10.36 15.41 -4.20
N CYS A 67 -10.09 14.80 -3.06
CA CYS A 67 -10.77 15.12 -1.80
C CYS A 67 -10.66 16.61 -1.42
N GLN A 68 -9.55 17.27 -1.76
CA GLN A 68 -9.33 18.70 -1.48
C GLN A 68 -10.10 19.65 -2.41
N GLN A 69 -10.66 19.16 -3.52
CA GLN A 69 -11.44 19.99 -4.43
C GLN A 69 -12.85 20.22 -3.86
N LEU A 70 -13.21 21.49 -3.65
CA LEU A 70 -14.55 21.88 -3.17
C LEU A 70 -15.62 21.46 -4.18
N MET A 71 -16.58 20.62 -3.77
CA MET A 71 -17.82 20.47 -4.54
C MET A 71 -18.70 21.69 -4.34
N LYS A 72 -19.20 22.26 -5.44
CA LYS A 72 -20.31 23.22 -5.37
C LYS A 72 -21.54 22.45 -4.89
N ARG A 73 -22.11 22.85 -3.76
CA ARG A 73 -23.43 22.37 -3.34
C ARG A 73 -24.43 22.65 -4.46
N MET A 74 -25.13 21.62 -4.93
CA MET A 74 -26.38 21.83 -5.66
C MET A 74 -27.41 22.28 -4.62
N ASP A 75 -27.96 23.49 -4.81
CA ASP A 75 -28.95 24.06 -3.91
C ASP A 75 -30.20 23.17 -3.86
N GLY A 76 -30.44 22.54 -2.70
CA GLY A 76 -31.69 21.83 -2.42
C GLY A 76 -31.48 20.57 -1.58
N PHE A 77 -31.89 20.66 -0.31
CA PHE A 77 -32.06 19.58 0.68
C PHE A 77 -30.79 19.00 1.33
N ALA A 78 -30.50 19.44 2.56
CA ALA A 78 -30.70 18.63 3.77
C ALA A 78 -30.39 19.46 5.02
N GLU A 79 -31.19 19.28 6.07
CA GLU A 79 -30.95 19.77 7.44
C GLU A 79 -29.54 19.42 7.91
N GLU A 80 -28.96 20.29 8.75
CA GLU A 80 -27.60 20.26 9.31
C GLU A 80 -26.92 18.89 9.29
N ASP A 81 -26.34 18.53 8.14
CA ASP A 81 -25.52 17.35 8.01
C ASP A 81 -24.28 17.56 8.89
N PRO A 82 -23.86 16.58 9.73
CA PRO A 82 -22.68 16.74 10.57
C PRO A 82 -21.53 17.27 9.72
N SER A 83 -20.67 18.11 10.30
CA SER A 83 -19.48 18.68 9.63
C SER A 83 -18.50 17.65 9.03
N THR A 84 -18.81 16.35 9.19
CA THR A 84 -18.10 15.17 8.72
C THR A 84 -18.88 14.35 7.69
N CYS A 85 -19.96 14.87 7.07
CA CYS A 85 -20.66 14.11 6.03
C CYS A 85 -19.72 13.82 4.84
N PRO A 86 -19.50 12.55 4.47
CA PRO A 86 -18.70 12.17 3.30
C PRO A 86 -19.22 12.77 1.98
N CYS A 87 -20.51 13.16 1.96
CA CYS A 87 -21.18 13.81 0.84
C CYS A 87 -20.65 15.21 0.49
N LEU A 88 -19.78 15.80 1.32
CA LEU A 88 -19.15 17.10 1.07
C LEU A 88 -17.81 16.99 0.31
N ASN A 89 -17.20 15.80 0.29
CA ASN A 89 -15.91 15.56 -0.37
C ASN A 89 -16.12 15.16 -1.84
N SER A 90 -15.28 15.68 -2.75
CA SER A 90 -15.40 15.36 -4.18
C SER A 90 -14.90 13.95 -4.57
N CYS A 91 -14.36 13.23 -3.59
CA CYS A 91 -14.00 11.82 -3.63
C CYS A 91 -14.21 11.21 -2.23
N THR A 92 -14.85 10.04 -2.18
CA THR A 92 -15.03 9.24 -0.96
C THR A 92 -14.01 8.10 -0.96
N ILE A 93 -13.17 8.02 0.08
CA ILE A 93 -12.13 7.02 0.24
C ILE A 93 -12.61 5.89 1.15
N PHE A 94 -12.74 4.70 0.55
CA PHE A 94 -12.96 3.45 1.26
C PHE A 94 -11.63 2.78 1.54
N PHE A 95 -11.32 2.56 2.81
CA PHE A 95 -10.09 1.91 3.25
C PHE A 95 -10.40 0.57 3.89
N SER A 96 -9.94 -0.51 3.26
CA SER A 96 -10.20 -1.87 3.71
C SER A 96 -8.91 -2.60 4.09
N TYR A 97 -8.98 -3.42 5.14
CA TYR A 97 -7.84 -4.19 5.64
C TYR A 97 -8.31 -5.46 6.36
N THR A 98 -7.48 -6.48 6.31
CA THR A 98 -7.66 -7.76 7.02
C THR A 98 -7.19 -7.67 8.47
N SER A 99 -7.63 -8.60 9.34
CA SER A 99 -7.32 -8.55 10.78
C SER A 99 -5.82 -8.57 11.09
N ASN A 100 -5.03 -9.36 10.36
CA ASN A 100 -3.58 -9.46 10.55
C ASN A 100 -2.84 -8.12 10.39
N VAL A 101 -3.41 -7.17 9.63
CA VAL A 101 -2.86 -5.81 9.49
C VAL A 101 -2.95 -5.05 10.83
N ILE A 102 -4.04 -5.24 11.58
CA ILE A 102 -4.22 -4.68 12.92
C ILE A 102 -3.38 -5.43 13.96
N SER A 103 -3.18 -6.75 13.82
CA SER A 103 -2.20 -7.48 14.65
C SER A 103 -0.79 -6.90 14.52
N SER A 104 -0.44 -6.40 13.34
CA SER A 104 0.88 -5.81 13.05
C SER A 104 1.03 -4.35 13.55
N GLY A 105 2.21 -3.77 13.35
CA GLY A 105 2.47 -2.35 13.59
C GLY A 105 1.78 -1.39 12.60
N VAL A 106 1.24 -1.91 11.47
CA VAL A 106 0.51 -1.09 10.50
C VAL A 106 -0.76 -0.47 11.11
N ARG A 107 -1.28 -1.06 12.20
CA ARG A 107 -2.34 -0.50 13.04
C ARG A 107 -2.15 0.98 13.34
N ASP A 108 -0.93 1.41 13.68
CA ASP A 108 -0.69 2.80 14.09
C ASP A 108 -0.76 3.78 12.92
N SER A 109 -0.39 3.34 11.71
CA SER A 109 -0.62 4.08 10.47
C SER A 109 -2.11 4.20 10.15
N ILE A 110 -2.89 3.12 10.32
CA ILE A 110 -4.35 3.15 10.08
C ILE A 110 -5.03 4.08 11.08
N ARG A 111 -4.66 3.99 12.36
CA ARG A 111 -5.14 4.88 13.43
C ARG A 111 -4.84 6.34 13.11
N TYR A 112 -3.66 6.66 12.57
CA TYR A 112 -3.34 8.03 12.10
C TYR A 112 -4.28 8.50 10.99
N LEU A 113 -4.50 7.67 9.97
CA LEU A 113 -5.40 8.02 8.85
C LEU A 113 -6.84 8.26 9.34
N ALA A 114 -7.33 7.43 10.26
CA ALA A 114 -8.66 7.57 10.84
C ALA A 114 -8.78 8.79 11.76
N GLU A 115 -7.81 9.01 12.65
CA GLU A 115 -7.77 10.16 13.58
C GLU A 115 -7.82 11.50 12.83
N HIS A 116 -7.07 11.60 11.73
CA HIS A 116 -6.99 12.81 10.92
C HIS A 116 -8.04 12.89 9.81
N LYS A 117 -9.04 12.00 9.81
CA LYS A 117 -10.15 11.99 8.83
C LYS A 117 -9.65 11.96 7.38
N MET A 118 -8.58 11.22 7.13
CA MET A 118 -8.00 11.04 5.78
C MET A 118 -8.70 9.93 4.97
N VAL A 119 -9.61 9.21 5.61
CA VAL A 119 -10.42 8.13 5.04
C VAL A 119 -11.86 8.30 5.51
N ASP A 120 -12.84 8.03 4.65
CA ASP A 120 -14.26 8.25 4.94
C ASP A 120 -14.94 6.98 5.49
N VAL A 121 -14.56 5.82 4.97
CA VAL A 121 -15.18 4.54 5.34
C VAL A 121 -14.11 3.47 5.59
N LEU A 122 -14.19 2.83 6.77
CA LEU A 122 -13.35 1.68 7.11
C LEU A 122 -14.14 0.39 6.92
N VAL A 123 -13.53 -0.59 6.24
CA VAL A 123 -14.11 -1.92 6.06
C VAL A 123 -13.11 -2.96 6.56
N THR A 124 -13.50 -3.71 7.59
CA THR A 124 -12.68 -4.79 8.14
C THR A 124 -13.53 -5.95 8.65
N ILE A 125 -12.87 -7.04 9.02
CA ILE A 125 -13.48 -8.22 9.65
C ILE A 125 -13.40 -8.11 11.17
N ALA A 126 -14.12 -8.97 11.91
CA ALA A 126 -14.18 -8.94 13.38
C ALA A 126 -12.81 -8.82 14.05
N GLY A 127 -11.81 -9.60 13.60
CA GLY A 127 -10.43 -9.55 14.09
C GLY A 127 -9.79 -8.15 14.00
N GLY A 128 -10.10 -7.37 12.98
CA GLY A 128 -9.58 -6.00 12.84
C GLY A 128 -10.14 -5.02 13.88
N ILE A 129 -11.30 -5.31 14.46
CA ILE A 129 -11.92 -4.49 15.52
C ILE A 129 -11.47 -4.97 16.89
N GLU A 130 -11.58 -6.27 17.17
CA GLU A 130 -11.29 -6.82 18.50
C GLU A 130 -9.81 -6.67 18.87
N GLU A 131 -8.89 -6.86 17.91
CA GLU A 131 -7.47 -6.76 18.18
C GLU A 131 -6.99 -5.32 18.41
N ASP A 132 -7.65 -4.33 17.79
CA ASP A 132 -7.40 -2.92 18.08
C ASP A 132 -7.74 -2.58 19.54
N LEU A 133 -8.89 -3.08 20.02
CA LEU A 133 -9.31 -2.92 21.41
C LEU A 133 -8.41 -3.69 22.38
N ILE A 134 -8.03 -4.93 22.04
CA ILE A 134 -7.12 -5.75 22.86
C ILE A 134 -5.77 -5.05 23.03
N LYS A 135 -5.24 -4.39 22.00
CA LYS A 135 -3.99 -3.64 22.07
C LYS A 135 -4.03 -2.44 23.04
N CYS A 136 -5.22 -1.92 23.36
CA CYS A 136 -5.39 -0.92 24.41
C CYS A 136 -5.37 -1.53 25.83
N LEU A 137 -5.62 -2.84 25.95
CA LEU A 137 -5.65 -3.58 27.22
C LEU A 137 -4.32 -4.27 27.53
N GLY A 138 -3.56 -4.65 26.51
CA GLY A 138 -2.27 -5.31 26.68
C GLY A 138 -1.43 -5.34 25.40
N PRO A 139 -0.11 -5.51 25.54
CA PRO A 139 0.80 -5.57 24.40
C PRO A 139 0.66 -6.90 23.65
N MET A 140 0.95 -6.83 22.35
CA MET A 140 1.27 -8.00 21.52
C MET A 140 2.78 -8.04 21.30
N TYR A 141 3.35 -9.22 21.11
CA TYR A 141 4.79 -9.44 21.03
C TYR A 141 5.19 -10.06 19.70
N ILE A 142 6.45 -9.81 19.28
CA ILE A 142 7.05 -10.47 18.12
C ILE A 142 7.48 -11.89 18.51
N GLY A 143 7.08 -12.88 17.70
CA GLY A 143 7.50 -14.26 17.83
C GLY A 143 8.15 -14.78 16.54
N ASP A 144 7.88 -16.05 16.21
CA ASP A 144 8.40 -16.73 15.04
C ASP A 144 7.31 -17.63 14.42
N PHE A 145 7.27 -17.69 13.09
CA PHE A 145 6.34 -18.53 12.33
C PHE A 145 6.51 -20.02 12.66
N ASP A 146 7.72 -20.43 13.01
CA ASP A 146 8.09 -21.83 13.25
C ASP A 146 7.88 -22.28 14.71
N MET A 147 7.36 -21.40 15.59
CA MET A 147 7.08 -21.78 16.98
C MET A 147 6.06 -22.92 17.07
N PRO A 148 6.38 -24.03 17.78
CA PRO A 148 5.46 -25.16 17.92
C PRO A 148 4.18 -24.78 18.65
N VAL A 149 3.04 -24.91 17.96
CA VAL A 149 1.71 -24.57 18.52
C VAL A 149 1.42 -25.35 19.81
N LYS A 150 1.90 -26.59 19.91
CA LYS A 150 1.74 -27.42 21.11
C LYS A 150 2.34 -26.77 22.36
N ASP A 151 3.48 -26.10 22.23
CA ASP A 151 4.16 -25.49 23.37
C ASP A 151 3.57 -24.12 23.69
N LEU A 152 3.19 -23.34 22.68
CA LEU A 152 2.43 -22.09 22.85
C LEU A 152 1.11 -22.33 23.59
N PHE A 153 0.38 -23.39 23.22
CA PHE A 153 -0.88 -23.76 23.87
C PHE A 153 -0.69 -24.05 25.36
N LYS A 154 0.37 -24.78 25.74
CA LYS A 154 0.68 -25.05 27.16
C LYS A 154 0.98 -23.78 27.94
N LEU A 155 1.51 -22.75 27.28
CA LEU A 155 1.84 -21.45 27.87
C LEU A 155 0.67 -20.46 27.82
N GLY A 156 -0.47 -20.83 27.22
CA GLY A 156 -1.61 -19.92 27.03
C GLY A 156 -1.33 -18.81 26.02
N LEU A 157 -0.40 -19.03 25.09
CA LEU A 157 -0.03 -18.05 24.06
C LEU A 157 -0.74 -18.39 22.74
N ASN A 158 -1.36 -17.37 22.14
CA ASN A 158 -1.90 -17.45 20.78
C ASN A 158 -0.90 -16.84 19.80
N ARG A 159 -0.84 -17.35 18.56
CA ARG A 159 0.07 -16.87 17.52
C ARG A 159 -0.68 -16.44 16.27
N THR A 160 -0.33 -15.25 15.78
CA THR A 160 -0.82 -14.68 14.51
C THR A 160 0.39 -14.27 13.67
N GLY A 161 0.94 -15.21 12.90
CA GLY A 161 2.15 -14.98 12.11
C GLY A 161 3.43 -15.26 12.90
N ASN A 162 4.33 -14.28 12.95
CA ASN A 162 5.58 -14.30 13.73
C ASN A 162 5.37 -13.72 15.13
#